data_AF-A0A1G1FZC5-F1
#
_entry.id   AF-A0A1G1FZC5-F1
#
_cell.length_a   1.000
_cell.length_b   1.000
_cell.length_c   1.000
_cell.angle_alpha   90.00
_cell.angle_beta   90.00
_cell.angle_gamma   90.00
#
_symmetry.space_group_name_H-M   'P 1'
#
loop_
_entity.id
_entity.type
_entity.pdbx_description
1 polymer ?
#
loop_
_entity_poly.entity_id
_entity_poly.type
_entity_poly.pdbx_seq_one_letter_code
_entity_poly.pdbx_strand_id
1 'polypeptide(L)'
;MWEELRKISTLMHVASPILIFRPRDEEELPEQWEVGKQYSLCMSAFGIIPLGKHSIVVKRIDPVNREIETHESDTLTKTWDHLLRVTKIDESRVRYTDEVEIKAGVLTVFIWLFAHVFYRHRQRKWRKLLLEVPIGFGLKCYDLSDPNKEFIEKCSSRDELAEAEKVASHPSTTQQ
;
A
#
# COMPACT_ATOMS: atom_id res chain seq x y z
N MET A 1 -6.82 17.06 -4.77
CA MET A 1 -6.37 16.10 -3.74
C MET A 1 -7.40 15.01 -3.45
N TRP A 2 -8.62 15.34 -2.99
CA TRP A 2 -9.65 14.32 -2.68
C TRP A 2 -9.92 13.36 -3.85
N GLU A 3 -10.13 13.88 -5.05
CA GLU A 3 -10.33 13.02 -6.24
C GLU A 3 -9.12 12.14 -6.55
N GLU A 4 -7.89 12.65 -6.39
CA GLU A 4 -6.68 11.85 -6.58
C GLU A 4 -6.53 10.78 -5.51
N LEU A 5 -6.93 11.04 -4.26
CA LEU A 5 -6.86 10.08 -3.15
C LEU A 5 -7.75 8.86 -3.40
N ARG A 6 -8.85 9.05 -4.13
CA ARG A 6 -9.78 7.98 -4.48
C ARG A 6 -9.26 7.05 -5.57
N LYS A 7 -8.21 7.45 -6.32
CA LYS A 7 -7.68 6.65 -7.41
C LYS A 7 -6.67 5.62 -6.92
N ILE A 8 -6.78 4.39 -7.45
CA ILE A 8 -5.86 3.30 -7.10
C ILE A 8 -4.44 3.60 -7.64
N SER A 9 -4.36 4.17 -8.84
CA SER A 9 -3.08 4.58 -9.45
C SER A 9 -2.31 5.60 -8.61
N THR A 10 -3.00 6.45 -7.84
CA THR A 10 -2.35 7.41 -6.95
C THR A 10 -1.64 6.73 -5.78
N LEU A 11 -2.23 5.67 -5.20
CA LEU A 11 -1.53 4.85 -4.18
C LEU A 11 -0.20 4.34 -4.74
N MET A 12 -0.23 3.75 -5.95
CA MET A 12 0.96 3.22 -6.62
C MET A 12 2.02 4.33 -6.83
N HIS A 13 1.58 5.52 -7.26
CA HIS A 13 2.46 6.66 -7.47
C HIS A 13 3.10 7.17 -6.18
N VAL A 14 2.32 7.38 -5.12
CA VAL A 14 2.83 8.00 -3.89
C VAL A 14 3.65 7.04 -3.04
N ALA A 15 3.44 5.73 -3.19
CA ALA A 15 4.24 4.69 -2.56
C ALA A 15 5.60 4.48 -3.24
N SER A 16 5.66 4.62 -4.56
CA SER A 16 6.87 4.43 -5.37
C SER A 16 7.94 5.50 -5.08
N PRO A 17 9.25 5.13 -5.02
CA PRO A 17 9.78 3.80 -5.29
C PRO A 17 9.91 2.90 -4.06
N ILE A 18 9.60 3.38 -2.85
CA ILE A 18 9.82 2.62 -1.61
C ILE A 18 9.01 1.33 -1.62
N LEU A 19 7.71 1.43 -1.89
CA LEU A 19 6.83 0.29 -2.12
C LEU A 19 6.26 0.36 -3.52
N ILE A 20 6.31 -0.76 -4.23
CA ILE A 20 5.73 -0.93 -5.56
C ILE A 20 4.62 -1.97 -5.44
N PHE A 21 3.41 -1.55 -5.82
CA PHE A 21 2.23 -2.39 -5.89
C PHE A 21 1.96 -2.78 -7.34
N ARG A 22 1.59 -4.03 -7.56
CA ARG A 22 1.07 -4.54 -8.84
C ARG A 22 -0.23 -5.28 -8.61
N PRO A 23 -1.20 -5.24 -9.54
CA PRO A 23 -2.35 -6.14 -9.48
C PRO A 23 -1.86 -7.59 -9.39
N ARG A 24 -2.54 -8.39 -8.58
CA ARG A 24 -2.38 -9.84 -8.60
C ARG A 24 -3.26 -10.38 -9.72
N ASP A 25 -2.70 -11.27 -10.54
CA ASP A 25 -3.39 -11.85 -11.70
C ASP A 25 -3.80 -10.81 -12.77
N GLU A 26 -4.64 -11.20 -13.74
CA GLU A 26 -5.24 -10.31 -14.75
C GLU A 26 -6.42 -9.49 -14.17
N GLU A 27 -6.47 -9.29 -12.85
CA GLU A 27 -7.55 -8.54 -12.20
C GLU A 27 -7.47 -7.07 -12.63
N GLU A 28 -8.43 -6.63 -13.45
CA GLU A 28 -8.57 -5.23 -13.84
C GLU A 28 -8.87 -4.39 -12.60
N LEU A 29 -7.90 -3.59 -12.18
CA LEU A 29 -8.10 -2.64 -11.10
C LEU A 29 -9.00 -1.50 -11.61
N PRO A 30 -10.11 -1.20 -10.91
CA PRO A 30 -10.92 -0.04 -11.26
C PRO A 30 -10.11 1.24 -11.07
N GLU A 31 -10.55 2.33 -11.71
CA GLU A 31 -9.88 3.62 -11.54
C GLU A 31 -9.89 4.08 -10.07
N GLN A 32 -10.98 3.81 -9.36
CA GLN A 32 -11.22 4.27 -8.00
C GLN A 32 -11.57 3.15 -7.01
N TRP A 33 -11.33 3.42 -5.74
CA TRP A 33 -11.70 2.54 -4.63
C TRP A 33 -13.23 2.38 -4.50
N GLU A 34 -13.66 1.15 -4.22
CA GLU A 34 -15.06 0.78 -4.00
C GLU A 34 -15.24 0.25 -2.58
N VAL A 35 -16.25 0.76 -1.86
CA VAL A 35 -16.55 0.33 -0.49
C VAL A 35 -16.95 -1.14 -0.46
N GLY A 36 -16.39 -1.89 0.51
CA GLY A 36 -16.64 -3.32 0.70
C GLY A 36 -15.81 -4.23 -0.19
N LYS A 37 -15.09 -3.69 -1.19
CA LYS A 37 -14.23 -4.47 -2.08
C LYS A 37 -12.88 -4.76 -1.42
N GLN A 38 -12.37 -5.96 -1.66
CA GLN A 38 -11.02 -6.37 -1.33
C GLN A 38 -10.16 -6.35 -2.58
N TYR A 39 -9.01 -5.69 -2.50
CA TYR A 39 -8.01 -5.64 -3.56
C TYR A 39 -6.80 -6.45 -3.14
N SER A 40 -6.40 -7.41 -3.98
CA SER A 40 -5.19 -8.22 -3.77
C SER A 40 -4.07 -7.69 -4.66
N LEU A 41 -3.00 -7.21 -4.04
CA LEU A 41 -1.84 -6.63 -4.73
C LEU A 41 -0.58 -7.41 -4.38
N CYS A 42 0.36 -7.45 -5.31
CA CYS A 42 1.72 -7.91 -5.07
C CYS A 42 2.58 -6.71 -4.67
N MET A 43 3.27 -6.80 -3.53
CA MET A 43 4.06 -5.70 -2.98
C MET A 43 5.55 -6.02 -2.97
N SER A 44 6.37 -5.06 -3.41
CA SER A 44 7.84 -5.19 -3.39
C SER A 44 8.50 -3.91 -2.88
N ALA A 45 9.61 -4.06 -2.15
CA ALA A 45 10.44 -2.95 -1.72
C ALA A 45 11.43 -2.58 -2.83
N PHE A 46 11.45 -1.32 -3.24
CA PHE A 46 12.31 -0.80 -4.31
C PHE A 46 12.20 -1.53 -5.67
N GLY A 47 11.16 -2.36 -5.84
CA GLY A 47 11.02 -3.23 -7.00
C GLY A 47 11.98 -4.41 -7.05
N ILE A 48 12.71 -4.72 -5.97
CA ILE A 48 13.72 -5.78 -5.96
C ILE A 48 13.40 -6.81 -4.88
N ILE A 49 12.99 -6.36 -3.69
CA ILE A 49 12.75 -7.25 -2.56
C ILE A 49 11.26 -7.62 -2.54
N PRO A 50 10.90 -8.91 -2.74
CA PRO A 50 9.52 -9.34 -2.65
C PRO A 50 9.02 -9.22 -1.20
N LEU A 51 7.90 -8.53 -0.99
CA LEU A 51 7.22 -8.47 0.31
C LEU A 51 5.94 -9.32 0.35
N GLY A 52 5.60 -9.97 -0.77
CA GLY A 52 4.48 -10.88 -0.89
C GLY A 52 3.15 -10.17 -1.17
N LYS A 53 2.06 -10.82 -0.74
CA LYS A 53 0.69 -10.34 -0.96
C LYS A 53 0.33 -9.24 0.03
N HIS A 54 -0.23 -8.16 -0.49
CA HIS A 54 -0.91 -7.11 0.27
C HIS A 54 -2.40 -7.14 -0.05
N SER A 55 -3.25 -7.16 0.97
CA SER A 55 -4.71 -7.10 0.82
C SER A 55 -5.23 -5.79 1.39
N ILE A 56 -6.04 -5.07 0.62
CA ILE A 56 -6.68 -3.81 1.03
C ILE A 56 -8.18 -4.00 0.97
N VAL A 57 -8.86 -3.91 2.10
CA VAL A 57 -10.33 -3.90 2.18
C VAL A 57 -10.79 -2.49 2.47
N VAL A 58 -11.56 -1.89 1.56
CA VAL A 58 -12.10 -0.54 1.76
C VAL A 58 -13.31 -0.62 2.68
N LYS A 59 -13.17 -0.14 3.91
CA LYS A 59 -14.20 -0.20 4.93
C LYS A 59 -15.24 0.91 4.76
N ARG A 60 -14.77 2.12 4.46
CA ARG A 60 -15.61 3.31 4.36
C ARG A 60 -14.98 4.35 3.44
N ILE A 61 -15.81 5.00 2.64
CA ILE A 61 -15.48 6.23 1.93
C ILE A 61 -16.53 7.26 2.33
N ASP A 62 -16.11 8.31 3.02
CA ASP A 62 -16.96 9.41 3.45
C ASP A 62 -16.60 10.67 2.64
N PRO A 63 -17.36 11.00 1.58
CA PRO A 63 -17.08 12.17 0.76
C PRO A 63 -17.40 13.51 1.46
N VAL A 64 -18.24 13.49 2.50
CA VAL A 64 -18.61 14.69 3.26
C VAL A 64 -17.45 15.09 4.15
N ASN A 65 -16.93 14.15 4.95
CA ASN A 65 -15.79 14.37 5.84
C ASN A 65 -14.43 14.20 5.13
N ARG A 66 -14.44 13.71 3.89
CA ARG A 66 -13.26 13.40 3.07
C ARG A 66 -12.32 12.44 3.76
N GLU A 67 -12.91 11.32 4.17
CA GLU A 67 -12.21 10.22 4.83
C GLU A 67 -12.29 8.95 4.00
N ILE A 68 -11.20 8.19 3.98
CA ILE A 68 -11.17 6.81 3.50
C ILE A 68 -10.58 5.95 4.60
N GLU A 69 -11.28 4.88 4.94
CA GLU A 69 -10.88 3.92 5.95
C GLU A 69 -10.68 2.57 5.29
N THR A 70 -9.50 1.99 5.49
CA THR A 70 -9.11 0.69 4.97
C THR A 70 -8.65 -0.22 6.10
N HIS A 71 -8.98 -1.51 5.95
CA HIS A 71 -8.34 -2.58 6.70
C HIS A 71 -7.37 -3.28 5.76
N GLU A 72 -6.09 -3.23 6.08
CA GLU A 72 -5.05 -3.79 5.25
C GLU A 72 -4.29 -4.89 5.99
N SER A 73 -3.78 -5.86 5.23
CA SER A 73 -3.02 -6.97 5.79
C SER A 73 -2.04 -7.53 4.77
N ASP A 74 -0.87 -7.93 5.23
CA ASP A 74 0.14 -8.62 4.44
C ASP A 74 0.76 -9.77 5.24
N THR A 75 1.78 -10.42 4.68
CA THR A 75 2.46 -11.58 5.29
C THR A 75 3.12 -11.24 6.64
N LEU A 76 3.65 -10.03 6.81
CA LEU A 76 4.36 -9.58 8.01
C LEU A 76 3.44 -8.83 8.98
N THR A 77 2.40 -8.19 8.45
CA THR A 77 1.51 -7.30 9.16
C THR A 77 0.08 -7.83 9.11
N LYS A 78 -0.37 -8.47 10.20
CA LYS A 78 -1.73 -9.02 10.29
C LYS A 78 -2.81 -7.94 10.30
N THR A 79 -2.48 -6.74 10.78
CA THR A 79 -3.39 -5.61 10.76
C THR A 79 -2.61 -4.34 10.45
N TRP A 80 -3.11 -3.63 9.46
CA TRP A 80 -2.72 -2.28 9.09
C TRP A 80 -4.02 -1.52 8.84
N ASP A 81 -4.65 -1.04 9.91
CA ASP A 81 -5.85 -0.22 9.82
C ASP A 81 -5.42 1.20 9.50
N HIS A 82 -6.02 1.79 8.47
CA HIS A 82 -5.54 3.03 7.89
C HIS A 82 -6.69 3.98 7.60
N LEU A 83 -6.60 5.17 8.20
CA LEU A 83 -7.54 6.26 8.03
C LEU A 83 -6.85 7.43 7.34
N LEU A 84 -7.34 7.73 6.15
CA LEU A 84 -6.89 8.83 5.30
C LEU A 84 -7.88 9.97 5.42
N ARG A 85 -7.42 11.17 5.79
CA ARG A 85 -8.29 12.35 5.94
C ARG A 85 -7.77 13.53 5.13
N VAL A 86 -8.65 14.23 4.42
CA VAL A 86 -8.35 15.49 3.72
C VAL A 86 -9.21 16.63 4.26
N THR A 87 -8.64 17.46 5.13
CA THR A 87 -9.34 18.63 5.70
C THR A 87 -8.96 19.91 4.94
N LYS A 88 -9.95 20.69 4.50
CA LYS A 88 -9.71 22.02 3.94
C LYS A 88 -9.25 22.96 5.06
N ILE A 89 -8.14 23.67 4.87
CA ILE A 89 -7.70 24.73 5.78
C ILE A 89 -8.23 26.07 5.27
N ASP A 90 -8.01 26.35 3.98
CA ASP A 90 -8.53 27.51 3.26
C ASP A 90 -8.67 27.19 1.76
N GLU A 91 -8.84 28.20 0.90
CA GLU A 91 -9.03 28.02 -0.54
C GLU A 91 -7.84 27.38 -1.26
N SER A 92 -6.63 27.57 -0.75
CA SER A 92 -5.38 27.13 -1.39
C SER A 92 -4.67 26.02 -0.62
N ARG A 93 -5.04 25.77 0.63
CA ARG A 93 -4.37 24.82 1.52
C ARG A 93 -5.30 23.73 2.02
N VAL A 94 -4.76 22.52 2.03
CA VAL A 94 -5.38 21.33 2.61
C VAL A 94 -4.44 20.66 3.60
N ARG A 95 -5.00 20.05 4.64
CA ARG A 95 -4.31 19.12 5.52
C ARG A 95 -4.64 17.71 5.07
N TYR A 96 -3.61 16.93 4.81
CA TYR A 96 -3.75 15.51 4.54
C TYR A 96 -3.05 14.71 5.62
N THR A 97 -3.78 13.77 6.20
CA THR A 97 -3.32 12.94 7.31
C THR A 97 -3.46 11.47 6.93
N ASP A 98 -2.41 10.70 7.18
CA ASP A 98 -2.42 9.24 7.22
C ASP A 98 -2.36 8.83 8.72
N GLU A 99 -3.43 8.25 9.24
CA GLU A 99 -3.48 7.66 10.59
C GLU A 99 -3.43 6.14 10.45
N VAL A 100 -2.52 5.46 11.14
CA VAL A 100 -2.26 4.02 10.93
C VAL A 100 -2.13 3.30 12.25
N GLU A 101 -2.88 2.23 12.42
CA GLU A 101 -2.72 1.25 13.49
C GLU A 101 -2.10 -0.03 12.94
N ILE A 102 -0.95 -0.40 13.49
CA ILE A 102 -0.12 -1.51 13.00
C ILE A 102 -0.06 -2.60 14.07
N LYS A 103 -0.40 -3.84 13.70
CA LYS A 103 -0.23 -5.04 14.54
C LYS A 103 0.62 -6.08 13.81
N ALA A 104 1.86 -6.22 14.25
CA ALA A 104 2.86 -7.12 13.64
C ALA A 104 3.59 -8.01 14.66
N GLY A 105 3.04 -8.17 15.86
CA GLY A 105 3.68 -8.92 16.93
C GLY A 105 5.06 -8.35 17.27
N VAL A 106 6.08 -9.20 17.32
CA VAL A 106 7.47 -8.81 17.66
C VAL A 106 8.10 -7.85 16.64
N LEU A 107 7.61 -7.82 15.40
CA LEU A 107 8.12 -6.94 14.35
C LEU A 107 7.54 -5.52 14.40
N THR A 108 6.58 -5.25 15.30
CA THR A 108 5.84 -3.98 15.34
C THR A 108 6.77 -2.78 15.44
N VAL A 109 7.86 -2.86 16.23
CA VAL A 109 8.82 -1.74 16.37
C VAL A 109 9.56 -1.46 15.06
N PHE A 110 9.97 -2.49 14.34
CA PHE A 110 10.66 -2.35 13.05
C PHE A 110 9.73 -1.80 11.97
N ILE A 111 8.49 -2.32 11.90
CA ILE A 111 7.49 -1.83 10.95
C ILE A 111 7.07 -0.39 11.28
N TRP A 112 6.98 -0.04 12.56
CA TRP A 112 6.73 1.33 12.99
C TRP A 112 7.84 2.29 12.53
N LEU A 113 9.11 1.93 12.69
CA LEU A 113 10.25 2.72 12.18
C LEU A 113 10.20 2.87 10.66
N PHE A 114 9.89 1.78 9.95
CA PHE A 114 9.70 1.81 8.50
C PHE A 114 8.54 2.75 8.10
N ALA A 115 7.39 2.65 8.77
CA ALA A 115 6.22 3.49 8.51
C ALA A 115 6.56 4.99 8.60
N HIS A 116 7.36 5.38 9.60
CA HIS A 116 7.86 6.75 9.73
C HIS A 116 8.63 7.27 8.50
N VAL A 117 9.41 6.41 7.87
CA VAL A 117 10.15 6.75 6.64
C VAL A 117 9.20 6.76 5.45
N PHE A 118 8.38 5.71 5.32
CA PHE A 118 7.46 5.52 4.22
C PHE A 118 6.42 6.64 4.11
N TYR A 119 5.79 7.03 5.21
CA TYR A 119 4.79 8.10 5.19
C TYR A 119 5.41 9.47 4.96
N ARG A 120 6.63 9.74 5.44
CA ARG A 120 7.37 10.97 5.05
C ARG A 120 7.63 11.03 3.55
N HIS A 121 7.94 9.89 2.93
CA HIS A 121 8.08 9.78 1.48
C HIS A 121 6.76 10.04 0.75
N ARG A 122 5.68 9.35 1.13
CA ARG A 122 4.32 9.57 0.58
C ARG A 122 3.90 11.04 0.67
N GLN A 123 4.12 11.68 1.82
CA GLN A 123 3.81 13.09 2.05
C GLN A 123 4.63 14.05 1.16
N ARG A 124 5.86 13.68 0.77
CA ARG A 124 6.64 14.43 -0.24
C ARG A 124 6.11 14.20 -1.64
N LYS A 125 5.76 12.96 -1.99
CA LYS A 125 5.20 12.60 -3.31
C LYS A 125 3.83 13.27 -3.54
N TRP A 126 2.98 13.33 -2.52
CA TRP A 126 1.74 14.09 -2.57
C TRP A 126 1.95 15.57 -2.86
N ARG A 127 2.92 16.21 -2.21
CA ARG A 127 3.27 17.60 -2.49
C ARG A 127 3.73 17.79 -3.94
N LYS A 128 4.60 16.92 -4.45
CA LYS A 128 5.03 16.96 -5.86
C LYS A 128 3.86 16.79 -6.81
N LEU A 129 3.03 15.76 -6.59
CA LEU A 129 1.85 15.49 -7.41
C LEU A 129 0.93 16.71 -7.49
N LEU A 130 0.65 17.37 -6.36
CA LEU A 130 -0.24 18.53 -6.34
C LEU A 130 0.39 19.80 -6.94
N LEU A 131 1.72 19.89 -7.02
CA LEU A 131 2.43 21.00 -7.66
C LEU A 131 2.63 20.76 -9.17
N GLU A 132 2.74 19.50 -9.58
CA GLU A 132 3.00 19.09 -10.96
C GLU A 132 1.73 18.88 -11.79
N VAL A 133 0.54 18.79 -11.18
CA VAL A 133 -0.73 18.65 -11.92
C VAL A 133 -1.16 20.02 -12.47
N PRO A 134 -1.11 20.25 -13.80
CA PRO A 134 -1.96 21.27 -14.40
C PRO A 134 -3.40 20.73 -14.37
N ILE A 135 -4.38 21.60 -14.22
CA ILE A 135 -5.80 21.26 -14.32
C ILE A 135 -6.02 20.57 -15.68
N GLY A 136 -6.11 19.24 -15.73
CA GLY A 136 -6.46 18.49 -16.94
C GLY A 136 -5.45 17.47 -17.51
N PHE A 137 -4.47 16.96 -16.77
CA PHE A 137 -3.63 15.86 -17.29
C PHE A 137 -3.67 14.61 -16.41
N GLY A 138 -4.20 13.52 -16.98
CA GLY A 138 -4.18 12.19 -16.38
C GLY A 138 -2.76 11.76 -16.07
N LEU A 139 -2.55 11.30 -14.84
CA LEU A 139 -1.30 10.68 -14.41
C LEU A 139 -0.93 9.60 -15.43
N LYS A 140 0.24 9.75 -16.06
CA LYS A 140 0.84 8.72 -16.92
C LYS A 140 0.73 7.39 -16.19
N CYS A 141 0.04 6.44 -16.81
CA CYS A 141 0.03 5.04 -16.39
C CYS A 141 1.47 4.66 -16.08
N TYR A 142 1.73 4.20 -14.85
CA TYR A 142 2.99 3.57 -14.55
C TYR A 142 3.18 2.47 -15.59
N ASP A 143 4.28 2.53 -16.32
CA ASP A 143 4.62 1.51 -17.29
C ASP A 143 4.89 0.22 -16.51
N LEU A 144 3.91 -0.70 -16.54
CA LEU A 144 3.97 -2.01 -15.91
C LEU A 144 4.79 -3.00 -16.76
N SER A 145 5.32 -2.57 -17.92
CA SER A 145 6.16 -3.41 -18.77
C SER A 145 7.64 -3.37 -18.32
N ASP A 146 8.04 -4.46 -17.66
CA ASP A 146 9.42 -4.90 -17.33
C ASP A 146 10.18 -4.22 -16.16
N PRO A 147 10.92 -4.96 -15.28
CA PRO A 147 11.66 -6.21 -15.56
C PRO A 147 11.44 -7.41 -14.60
N ASN A 148 10.34 -7.50 -13.84
CA ASN A 148 10.14 -8.61 -12.89
C ASN A 148 8.94 -9.51 -13.23
N LYS A 149 8.94 -10.14 -14.41
CA LYS A 149 8.01 -11.26 -14.69
C LYS A 149 8.11 -12.37 -13.63
N GLU A 150 9.30 -12.58 -13.08
CA GLU A 150 9.56 -13.57 -12.02
C GLU A 150 8.83 -13.26 -10.69
N PHE A 151 8.52 -11.98 -10.41
CA PHE A 151 7.85 -11.58 -9.17
C PHE A 151 6.34 -11.89 -9.19
N ILE A 152 5.69 -11.78 -10.35
CA ILE A 152 4.27 -12.13 -10.50
C ILE A 152 4.09 -13.65 -10.33
N GLU A 153 5.00 -14.46 -10.87
CA GLU A 153 4.98 -15.92 -10.70
C GLU A 153 5.13 -16.34 -9.23
N LYS A 154 6.07 -15.75 -8.49
CA LYS A 154 6.25 -16.04 -7.04
C LYS A 154 5.07 -15.60 -6.17
N CYS A 155 4.39 -14.50 -6.52
CA CYS A 155 3.18 -14.08 -5.81
C CYS A 155 1.92 -14.88 -6.21
N SER A 156 1.93 -15.60 -7.34
CA SER A 156 0.82 -16.44 -7.81
C SER A 156 0.92 -17.88 -7.29
N SER A 157 2.14 -18.41 -7.08
CA SER A 157 2.29 -19.78 -6.59
C SER A 157 1.80 -19.94 -5.13
N ARG A 158 1.07 -21.03 -4.88
CA ARG A 158 0.51 -21.42 -3.57
C ARG A 158 1.59 -21.79 -2.53
N ASP A 159 2.87 -21.58 -2.82
CA ASP A 159 3.98 -22.27 -2.17
C ASP A 159 4.63 -21.50 -1.01
N GLU A 160 4.48 -20.16 -0.93
CA GLU A 160 5.08 -19.39 0.17
C GLU A 160 4.44 -19.68 1.56
N LEU A 161 3.22 -20.22 1.60
CA LEU A 161 2.61 -20.69 2.86
C LEU A 161 3.39 -21.89 3.45
N ALA A 162 3.95 -22.76 2.59
CA ALA A 162 4.68 -23.95 3.04
C ALA A 162 6.11 -23.61 3.52
N GLU A 163 6.73 -22.57 2.98
CA GLU A 163 8.10 -22.18 3.34
C GLU A 163 8.11 -21.31 4.62
N ALA A 164 7.14 -20.40 4.78
CA ALA A 164 6.98 -19.63 6.02
C ALA A 164 6.52 -20.49 7.21
N GLU A 165 5.67 -21.51 7.01
CA GLU A 165 5.32 -22.48 8.05
C GLU A 165 6.50 -23.39 8.43
N LYS A 166 7.38 -23.75 7.50
CA LYS A 166 8.62 -24.51 7.81
C LYS A 166 9.59 -23.72 8.68
N VAL A 167 9.73 -22.41 8.44
CA VAL A 167 10.61 -21.54 9.23
C VAL A 167 10.01 -21.25 10.61
N ALA A 168 8.68 -21.15 10.74
CA ALA A 168 8.00 -20.91 12.02
C ALA A 168 7.84 -22.17 12.89
N SER A 169 8.01 -23.38 12.34
CA SER A 169 7.82 -24.66 13.04
C SER A 169 9.10 -25.32 13.56
N HIS A 170 10.27 -24.70 13.42
CA HIS A 170 11.50 -25.17 14.06
C HIS A 170 11.73 -24.46 15.41
N PRO A 171 11.30 -25.02 16.55
CA PRO A 171 11.82 -24.58 17.84
C PRO A 171 13.31 -24.92 17.88
N SER A 172 14.14 -23.91 18.11
CA SER A 172 15.57 -24.03 18.35
C SER A 172 15.80 -25.05 19.47
N THR A 173 16.13 -26.29 19.12
CA THR A 173 16.68 -27.25 20.06
C THR A 173 18.17 -26.94 20.14
N THR A 174 18.57 -26.19 21.15
CA THR A 174 19.97 -26.12 21.58
C THR A 174 20.04 -26.79 22.93
N GLN A 175 20.41 -28.08 22.91
CA GLN A 175 21.05 -28.75 24.03
C GLN A 175 22.56 -28.62 23.85
N GLN A 176 23.23 -28.02 24.84
CA GLN A 176 24.36 -28.63 25.55
C GLN A 176 24.62 -27.84 26.82
#